data_AF-A0A925W519-F1
#
_entry.id   AF-A0A925W519-F1
#
_cell.length_a   1.000
_cell.length_b   1.000
_cell.length_c   1.000
_cell.angle_alpha   90.00
_cell.angle_beta   90.00
_cell.angle_gamma   90.00
#
_symmetry.space_group_name_H-M   'P 1'
#
loop_
_entity.id
_entity.type
_entity.pdbx_description
1 polymer ?
#
loop_
_entity_poly.entity_id
_entity_poly.type
_entity_poly.pdbx_seq_one_letter_code
_entity_poly.pdbx_strand_id
1 'polypeptide(L)' 'MRIGIFGGSFDPPHNGHLLAAIDAMEALALDRLQVVPAAIQPLKSGG' A
#
# COMPACT_ATOMS: atom_id res chain seq x y z
N MET A 1 6.80 -17.78 5.28
CA MET A 1 5.82 -16.94 4.61
C MET A 1 5.98 -15.50 5.11
N ARG A 2 6.38 -14.56 4.24
CA ARG A 2 6.60 -13.14 4.50
C ARG A 2 5.45 -12.34 3.88
N ILE A 3 4.70 -11.63 4.72
CA ILE A 3 3.55 -10.82 4.29
C ILE A 3 3.86 -9.35 4.54
N GLY A 4 3.73 -8.52 3.51
CA GLY A 4 3.78 -7.06 3.62
C GLY A 4 2.38 -6.45 3.71
N ILE A 5 2.28 -5.32 4.42
CA ILE A 5 1.07 -4.48 4.45
C ILE A 5 1.42 -3.16 3.81
N PHE A 6 0.67 -2.77 2.78
CA PHE A 6 0.83 -1.51 2.07
C PHE A 6 -0.40 -0.63 2.28
N GLY A 7 -0.29 0.26 3.28
CA GLY A 7 -1.35 1.18 3.67
C GLY A 7 -1.29 2.50 2.91
N GLY A 8 -2.45 3.06 2.58
CA GLY A 8 -2.55 4.35 1.91
C GLY A 8 -4.01 4.76 1.68
N SER A 9 -4.27 6.04 1.41
CA SER A 9 -5.63 6.48 1.04
C SER A 9 -6.03 6.04 -0.36
N PHE A 10 -5.05 5.93 -1.28
CA PHE A 10 -5.27 5.53 -2.67
C PHE A 10 -6.45 6.26 -3.34
N ASP A 11 -6.45 7.59 -3.28
CA ASP A 11 -7.57 8.45 -3.70
C ASP A 11 -7.16 9.37 -4.87
N PRO A 12 -7.15 8.90 -6.14
CA PRO A 12 -7.42 7.53 -6.58
C PRO A 12 -6.15 6.64 -6.66
N PRO A 13 -6.30 5.30 -6.80
CA PRO A 13 -5.19 4.43 -7.11
C PRO A 13 -4.60 4.75 -8.50
N HIS A 14 -3.30 4.51 -8.69
CA HIS A 14 -2.60 4.80 -9.95
C HIS A 14 -1.30 4.01 -10.05
N ASN A 15 -0.63 4.04 -11.20
CA ASN A 15 0.56 3.22 -11.49
C ASN A 15 1.70 3.39 -10.49
N GLY A 16 1.91 4.60 -9.96
CA GLY A 16 2.90 4.82 -8.89
C GLY A 16 2.66 3.96 -7.64
N HIS A 17 1.40 3.73 -7.24
CA HIS A 17 1.08 2.84 -6.11
C HIS A 17 1.38 1.38 -6.45
N LEU A 18 1.07 0.96 -7.68
CA LEU A 18 1.33 -0.40 -8.16
C LEU A 18 2.83 -0.70 -8.20
N LEU A 19 3.61 0.21 -8.76
CA LEU A 19 5.08 0.09 -8.83
C LEU A 19 5.69 0.02 -7.43
N ALA A 20 5.29 0.90 -6.51
CA ALA A 20 5.78 0.87 -5.14
C ALA A 20 5.47 -0.46 -4.42
N ALA A 21 4.29 -1.05 -4.65
CA ALA A 21 3.93 -2.35 -4.10
C ALA A 21 4.77 -3.49 -4.70
N ILE A 22 4.99 -3.48 -6.02
CA ILE A 22 5.82 -4.48 -6.72
C ILE A 22 7.27 -4.39 -6.25
N ASP A 23 7.85 -3.17 -6.24
CA ASP A 23 9.21 -2.93 -5.79
C ASP A 23 9.41 -3.42 -4.34
N ALA A 24 8.43 -3.18 -3.46
CA ALA A 24 8.48 -3.68 -2.09
C ALA A 24 8.40 -5.22 -2.00
N MET A 25 7.59 -5.87 -2.86
CA MET A 25 7.53 -7.32 -2.92
C MET A 25 8.87 -7.92 -3.36
N GLU A 26 9.51 -7.35 -4.39
CA GLU A 26 10.80 -7.81 -4.91
C GLU A 26 11.93 -7.56 -3.92
N ALA A 27 12.07 -6.33 -3.42
CA ALA A 27 13.16 -5.91 -2.54
C ALA A 27 13.18 -6.67 -1.20
N LEU A 28 12.01 -7.07 -0.69
CA LEU A 28 11.88 -7.74 0.61
C LEU A 28 11.64 -9.26 0.49
N ALA A 29 11.58 -9.78 -0.74
CA ALA A 29 11.22 -11.16 -1.05
C ALA A 29 9.91 -11.59 -0.35
N LEU A 30 8.85 -10.80 -0.54
CA LEU A 30 7.54 -11.09 0.06
C LEU A 30 6.82 -12.19 -0.70
N ASP A 31 6.22 -13.13 0.02
CA ASP A 31 5.33 -14.14 -0.56
C ASP A 31 3.96 -13.54 -0.92
N ARG A 32 3.57 -12.46 -0.22
CA ARG A 32 2.32 -11.71 -0.45
C ARG A 32 2.45 -10.28 0.06
N LEU A 33 1.78 -9.35 -0.60
CA LEU A 33 1.54 -8.00 -0.10
C LEU A 33 0.05 -7.71 -0.10
N GLN A 34 -0.47 -7.24 1.03
CA GLN A 34 -1.85 -6.81 1.20
C GLN A 34 -1.93 -5.28 1.10
N VAL A 35 -2.69 -4.80 0.12
CA VAL A 35 -3.04 -3.39 0.02
C VAL A 35 -4.19 -3.12 0.98
N VAL A 36 -4.03 -2.13 1.86
CA VAL A 36 -5.01 -1.79 2.90
C VAL A 36 -5.38 -0.31 2.77
N PRO A 37 -6.50 0.01 2.09
CA PRO A 37 -6.99 1.38 2.01
C PRO A 37 -7.30 1.94 3.40
N ALA A 38 -6.84 3.15 3.67
CA ALA A 38 -7.19 3.85 4.90
C ALA A 38 -8.67 4.29 4.83
N ALA A 39 -9.47 3.88 5.80
CA ALA A 39 -10.87 4.32 5.91
C ALA A 39 -10.97 5.84 6.12
N ILE A 40 -10.07 6.40 6.93
CA ILE A 40 -9.85 7.84 7.12
C ILE A 40 -8.34 8.06 7.13
N GLN A 41 -7.84 9.02 6.34
CA GLN A 41 -6.42 9.36 6.39
C GLN A 41 -6.14 10.10 7.70
N PRO A 42 -5.30 9.56 8.61
CA PRO A 42 -5.21 10.05 9.99
C PRO A 42 -4.64 11.47 10.15
N LEU A 43 -4.08 12.04 9.09
CA LEU A 43 -3.46 13.37 9.06
C LEU A 43 -4.25 14.38 8.21
N LYS A 44 -5.36 13.98 7.57
CA LYS A 44 -6.25 14.87 6.82
C LYS A 44 -7.40 15.26 7.73
N SER A 45 -7.63 16.55 7.87
CA SER A 45 -8.78 17.08 8.58
C SER A 45 -10.05 16.88 7.74
N GLY A 46 -10.99 16.07 8.22
CA GLY A 46 -12.28 15.83 7.57
C GLY A 46 -12.30 14.60 6.66
N GLY A 47 -12.16 13.41 7.27
CA GLY A 47 -12.36 12.13 6.58
C GLY A 47 -13.76 11.95 6.01
#